data_AF-A0A1J5BV26-F1
#
_entry.id   AF-A0A1J5BV26-F1
#
_cell.length_a   1.000
_cell.length_b   1.000
_cell.length_c   1.000
_cell.angle_alpha   90.00
_cell.angle_beta   90.00
_cell.angle_gamma   90.00
#
_symmetry.space_group_name_H-M   'P 1'
#
loop_
_entity.id
_entity.type
_entity.pdbx_description
1 polymer ?
#
loop_
_entity_poly.entity_id
_entity_poly.type
_entity_poly.pdbx_seq_one_letter_code
_entity_poly.pdbx_strand_id
1 'polypeptide(L)'
;MRIERHDSQTLPLGWDSDDFSIARRFGDQWLDELRSAVLIVPSVVAKLEFNAVVNPRHPAAAQFVVSAAQNVIWDQRLFGRADL
;
A
#
# COMPACT_ATOMS: atom_id res chain seq x y z
N MET A 1 14.91 7.29 8.03
CA MET A 1 13.71 6.46 7.76
C MET A 1 13.97 5.62 6.51
N ARG A 2 13.89 4.28 6.58
CA ARG A 2 14.14 3.41 5.43
C ARG A 2 12.84 3.17 4.65
N ILE A 3 12.93 3.30 3.32
CA ILE A 3 11.89 2.93 2.37
C ILE A 3 12.40 1.71 1.59
N GLU A 4 11.59 0.66 1.56
CA GLU A 4 11.82 -0.55 0.76
C GLU A 4 10.99 -0.44 -0.52
N ARG A 5 11.53 -0.85 -1.66
CA ARG A 5 10.83 -0.77 -2.94
C ARG A 5 11.00 -2.08 -3.71
N HIS A 6 9.89 -2.59 -4.21
CA HIS A 6 9.83 -3.70 -5.13
C HIS A 6 9.13 -3.29 -6.43
N ASP A 7 9.46 -3.98 -7.50
CA ASP A 7 8.77 -4.02 -8.79
C ASP A 7 8.20 -5.43 -9.03
N SER A 8 7.60 -5.67 -10.20
CA SER A 8 7.02 -6.97 -10.53
C SER A 8 8.04 -8.11 -10.64
N GLN A 9 9.33 -7.81 -10.82
CA GLN A 9 10.40 -8.81 -10.94
C GLN A 9 10.99 -9.21 -9.59
N THR A 10 10.87 -8.33 -8.60
CA THR A 10 11.42 -8.51 -7.26
C THR A 10 10.39 -8.95 -6.22
N LEU A 11 9.11 -9.04 -6.61
CA LEU A 11 8.07 -9.68 -5.81
C LEU A 11 7.99 -11.19 -6.10
N PRO A 12 7.47 -11.98 -5.14
CA PRO A 12 7.25 -13.40 -5.38
C PRO A 12 6.34 -13.65 -6.58
N LEU A 13 6.61 -14.74 -7.31
CA LEU A 13 5.74 -15.17 -8.41
C LEU A 13 4.30 -15.35 -7.93
N GLY A 14 3.34 -14.76 -8.66
CA GLY A 14 1.92 -14.82 -8.32
C GLY A 14 1.47 -13.77 -7.29
N TRP A 15 2.30 -12.77 -6.98
CA TRP A 15 1.90 -11.64 -6.12
C TRP A 15 0.66 -10.89 -6.66
N ASP A 16 0.48 -10.86 -7.98
CA ASP A 16 -0.63 -10.20 -8.69
C ASP A 16 -1.80 -11.15 -9.02
N SER A 17 -1.85 -12.33 -8.40
CA SER A 17 -2.94 -13.29 -8.58
C SER A 17 -4.16 -12.98 -7.71
N ASP A 18 -5.32 -13.49 -8.13
CA ASP A 18 -6.61 -13.34 -7.43
C ASP A 18 -6.66 -14.07 -6.07
N ASP A 19 -5.76 -15.02 -5.80
CA ASP A 19 -5.69 -15.74 -4.52
C ASP A 19 -5.16 -14.86 -3.38
N PHE A 20 -4.46 -13.75 -3.69
CA PHE A 20 -3.85 -12.79 -2.74
C PHE A 20 -2.93 -13.36 -1.65
N SER A 21 -2.88 -14.69 -1.47
CA SER A 21 -2.19 -15.39 -0.40
C SER A 21 -0.68 -15.15 -0.44
N ILE A 22 -0.13 -15.07 -1.65
CA ILE A 22 1.28 -14.77 -1.91
C ILE A 22 1.64 -13.34 -1.52
N ALA A 23 0.89 -12.35 -1.99
CA ALA A 23 1.11 -10.95 -1.65
C ALA A 23 0.92 -10.69 -0.14
N ARG A 24 -0.09 -11.33 0.47
CA ARG A 24 -0.34 -11.24 1.91
C ARG A 24 0.84 -11.77 2.72
N ARG A 25 1.32 -12.98 2.40
CA ARG A 25 2.46 -13.58 3.11
C ARG A 25 3.71 -12.71 3.02
N PHE A 26 3.97 -12.12 1.85
CA PHE A 26 5.07 -11.19 1.66
C PHE A 26 4.92 -9.94 2.54
N GLY A 27 3.72 -9.35 2.57
CA GLY A 27 3.40 -8.20 3.42
C GLY A 27 3.47 -8.51 4.92
N ASP A 28 2.97 -9.67 5.36
CA ASP A 28 3.00 -10.10 6.75
C ASP A 28 4.44 -10.27 7.24
N GLN A 29 5.28 -10.97 6.46
CA GLN A 29 6.70 -11.11 6.77
C GLN A 29 7.40 -9.74 6.86
N TRP A 30 7.09 -8.83 5.95
CA TRP A 30 7.60 -7.44 6.00
C TRP A 30 7.18 -6.69 7.26
N LEU A 31 5.91 -6.83 7.67
CA LEU A 31 5.40 -6.20 8.89
C LEU A 31 6.11 -6.72 10.14
N ASP A 32 6.35 -8.03 10.22
CA ASP A 32 6.99 -8.68 11.37
C ASP A 32 8.49 -8.43 11.47
N GLU A 33 9.20 -8.36 10.34
CA GLU A 33 10.63 -8.11 10.32
C GLU A 33 11.02 -6.67 10.67
N LEU A 34 10.07 -5.73 10.63
CA LEU A 34 10.31 -4.30 10.89
C LEU A 34 11.51 -3.74 10.09
N ARG A 35 11.74 -4.27 8.87
CA ARG A 35 12.94 -3.98 8.07
C ARG A 35 12.92 -2.60 7.38
N SER A 36 11.74 -2.00 7.22
CA SER A 36 11.55 -0.63 6.74
C SER A 36 10.26 -0.02 7.30
N ALA A 37 10.14 1.31 7.28
CA ALA A 37 8.93 2.02 7.72
C ALA A 37 7.88 2.12 6.62
N VAL A 38 8.34 2.11 5.36
CA VAL A 38 7.49 2.14 4.16
C VAL A 38 7.93 1.04 3.21
N LEU A 39 6.96 0.34 2.63
CA LEU A 39 7.12 -0.58 1.52
C LEU A 39 6.40 -0.02 0.30
N ILE A 40 7.12 0.15 -0.79
CA ILE A 40 6.59 0.57 -2.09
C ILE A 40 6.49 -0.66 -2.98
N VAL A 41 5.29 -0.97 -3.47
CA VAL A 41 5.00 -2.15 -4.32
C VAL A 41 4.20 -1.73 -5.55
N PRO A 42 4.33 -2.43 -6.69
CA PRO A 42 3.51 -2.19 -7.87
C PRO A 42 2.02 -2.34 -7.55
N SER A 43 1.18 -1.54 -8.20
CA SER A 43 -0.27 -1.66 -8.14
C SER A 43 -0.74 -2.78 -9.09
N VAL A 44 -1.54 -3.72 -8.59
CA VAL A 44 -2.15 -4.79 -9.43
C VAL A 44 -3.11 -4.17 -10.46
N VAL A 45 -3.88 -3.15 -10.03
CA VAL A 45 -4.92 -2.51 -10.86
C VAL A 45 -4.30 -1.56 -11.89
N ALA A 46 -3.32 -0.75 -11.47
CA ALA A 46 -2.65 0.22 -12.33
C ALA A 46 -1.16 -0.16 -12.46
N LYS A 47 -0.83 -1.08 -13.37
CA LYS A 47 0.50 -1.71 -13.45
C LYS A 47 1.71 -0.77 -13.66
N LEU A 48 1.48 0.49 -14.00
CA LEU A 48 2.53 1.53 -14.10
C LEU A 48 2.71 2.33 -12.80
N GLU A 49 1.79 2.18 -11.85
CA GLU A 49 1.77 2.91 -10.58
C GLU A 49 2.22 2.01 -9.42
N PHE A 50 2.52 2.66 -8.29
CA PHE A 50 2.97 2.00 -7.08
C PHE A 50 2.13 2.44 -5.89
N ASN A 51 1.86 1.50 -4.99
CA ASN A 51 1.25 1.77 -3.70
C ASN A 51 2.35 1.88 -2.64
N ALA A 52 2.14 2.76 -1.66
CA ALA A 52 2.97 2.85 -0.46
C ALA A 52 2.22 2.25 0.74
N VAL A 53 2.81 1.25 1.37
CA VAL A 53 2.33 0.62 2.59
C VAL A 53 3.17 1.13 3.75
N VAL A 54 2.52 1.64 4.80
CA VAL A 54 3.19 2.13 6.00
C VAL A 54 3.14 1.05 7.08
N ASN A 55 4.28 0.78 7.74
CA ASN A 55 4.34 -0.10 8.90
C ASN A 55 4.25 0.73 10.19
N PRO A 56 3.09 0.80 10.87
CA PRO A 56 2.97 1.58 12.10
C PRO A 56 3.75 0.99 13.28
N ARG A 57 4.15 -0.29 13.23
CA ARG A 57 4.96 -0.95 14.26
C ARG A 57 6.44 -0.59 14.17
N HIS A 58 6.90 -0.04 13.03
CA HIS A 58 8.29 0.33 12.84
C HIS A 58 8.64 1.60 13.64
N PRO A 59 9.76 1.68 14.41
CA PRO A 59 10.07 2.84 15.26
C PRO A 59 10.13 4.19 14.52
N ALA A 60 10.64 4.20 13.29
CA ALA A 60 10.67 5.41 12.46
C ALA A 60 9.28 5.89 11.99
N ALA A 61 8.20 5.11 12.19
CA ALA A 61 6.84 5.55 11.88
C ALA A 61 6.39 6.73 12.76
N ALA A 62 6.98 6.90 13.95
CA ALA A 62 6.76 8.07 14.80
C ALA A 62 7.21 9.40 14.15
N GLN A 63 7.96 9.34 13.05
CA GLN A 63 8.40 10.52 12.30
C GLN A 63 7.38 10.96 11.23
N PHE A 64 6.34 10.15 10.96
CA PHE A 64 5.32 10.52 9.98
C PHE A 64 4.44 11.64 10.52
N VAL A 65 4.26 12.67 9.69
CA VAL A 65 3.33 13.77 9.95
C VAL A 65 2.14 13.58 9.03
N VAL A 66 0.96 13.38 9.62
CA VAL A 66 -0.30 13.33 8.87
C VAL A 66 -0.63 14.76 8.41
N SER A 67 -0.77 14.95 7.10
CA SER A 67 -1.19 16.25 6.56
C SER A 67 -2.66 16.52 6.87
N ALA A 68 -3.07 17.79 6.74
CA ALA A 68 -4.48 18.13 6.80
C ALA A 68 -5.24 17.36 5.70
N ALA A 69 -6.37 16.76 6.09
CA ALA A 69 -7.27 16.11 5.14
C ALA A 69 -7.78 17.14 4.13
N GLN A 70 -7.87 16.73 2.87
CA GLN A 70 -8.42 17.54 1.78
C GLN A 70 -9.71 16.92 1.29
N ASN A 71 -10.68 17.76 0.94
CA ASN A 71 -11.91 17.28 0.33
C ASN A 71 -11.62 16.76 -1.08
N VAL A 72 -12.01 15.52 -1.34
CA VAL A 72 -11.96 14.94 -2.69
C VAL A 72 -13.26 15.28 -3.41
N ILE A 73 -13.15 15.91 -4.58
CA ILE A 73 -14.29 16.11 -5.48
C ILE A 73 -14.49 14.82 -6.27
N TRP A 74 -15.40 13.97 -5.79
CA TRP A 74 -15.69 12.69 -6.42
C TRP A 74 -16.59 12.86 -7.64
N ASP A 75 -16.38 12.01 -8.66
CA ASP A 75 -17.30 11.89 -9.80
C ASP A 75 -18.68 11.44 -9.28
N GLN A 76 -19.74 12.13 -9.72
CA GLN A 76 -21.11 11.88 -9.26
C GLN A 76 -21.59 10.44 -9.53
N ARG A 77 -20.99 9.74 -10.50
CA ARG A 77 -21.34 8.35 -10.84
C ARG A 77 -20.79 7.35 -9.82
N LEU A 78 -19.76 7.70 -9.05
CA LEU A 78 -19.15 6.79 -8.07
C LEU A 78 -20.06 6.58 -6.83
N PHE A 79 -20.84 7.61 -6.47
CA PHE A 79 -21.63 7.64 -5.24
C PHE A 79 -23.02 8.26 -5.47
N GLY A 80 -23.66 7.96 -6.61
CA GLY A 80 -24.98 8.52 -6.96
C GLY A 80 -25.92 8.62 -5.77
N ARG A 81 -26.69 9.73 -5.68
CA ARG A 81 -27.46 10.19 -4.51
C ARG A 81 -27.76 9.08 -3.51
N ALA A 82 -27.08 9.12 -2.36
CA ALA A 82 -27.61 8.52 -1.16
C ALA A 82 -28.90 9.26 -0.86
N ASP A 83 -30.03 8.68 -1.23
CA ASP A 83 -31.33 9.15 -0.80
C ASP A 83 -31.35 9.08 0.74
N LEU A 84 -31.30 10.26 1.37
CA LEU A 84 -31.62 10.48 2.79
C LEU A 84 -33.14 10.43 2.98
#